data_AF-A0A378L6H0-F1
#
_entry.id   AF-A0A378L6H0-F1
#
_cell.length_a   1.000
_cell.length_b   1.000
_cell.length_c   1.000
_cell.angle_alpha   90.00
_cell.angle_beta   90.00
_cell.angle_gamma   90.00
#
_symmetry.space_group_name_H-M   'P 1'
#
loop_
_entity.id
_entity.type
_entity.pdbx_description
1 polymer ?
#
loop_
_entity_poly.entity_id
_entity_poly.type
_entity_poly.pdbx_seq_one_letter_code
_entity_poly.pdbx_strand_id
1 'polypeptide(L)'
;MGFYFNTFRQQQGDKASNEQKYEEAHNHYSEALKTLYLHAASNSFQHTDFYDALVYVLSEVLRTKLILIRLEAQNSNFDAVAKYWLDIPGMLHEMELVYKEHVEGPPHLFSNQEEVVMRTNALLATVCEEVSDELVDQLEENEDEETILTQSQETLSKAIEWMNRAINFQIKTKASPDLSSSLGYLNLLERQYKKTGARDNLQIMSTYIKHHKLLEEPMEFPLQRLELLSYVVRLAVVNGQNIDGLTLECQTLYATLDDEEKENPILDDLRDLIKLMPQEEKKNGTEEEEEELNESGNKDMSIDEGKLEIDLTVDEFEDPAPNPDGVDMLIDSTPAHYVPLSMPTAKQLMSSGNQSVAAQSSTISSPHRFFVLPSQQPVDELPHSRALQTALKKITTDSTNPKFLANLLCLISDFFSRYQARRVQKQNAIVLAFDLYQQVIKMDPKHHRANMKLKDLPLQHRQLLGSYEHYSQKPRSPIPTTIQISEVRNCFNQAIEELTIQLESLLMSDNKKIQETLNNLIHFIGEQLANGAITNVPSPEIRALLMQTYQEELKNSASIENRSVFN
;
A
#
# COMPACT_ATOMS: atom_id res chain seq x y z
N MET A 1 2.61 8.89 22.07
CA MET A 1 1.54 8.07 21.44
C MET A 1 0.44 8.84 20.69
N GLY A 2 0.26 10.17 20.82
CA GLY A 2 -0.90 10.88 20.24
C GLY A 2 -0.81 11.34 18.77
N PHE A 3 0.06 10.79 17.93
CA PHE A 3 0.21 11.26 16.53
C PHE A 3 -0.81 10.65 15.56
N TYR A 4 -1.24 9.42 15.80
CA TYR A 4 -2.21 8.71 14.96
C TYR A 4 -3.04 7.71 15.76
N PHE A 5 -2.41 6.98 16.67
CA PHE A 5 -3.07 5.97 17.49
C PHE A 5 -4.15 6.61 18.38
N ASN A 6 -5.33 5.97 18.38
CA ASN A 6 -6.57 6.38 19.03
C ASN A 6 -7.20 7.70 18.54
N THR A 7 -6.76 8.23 17.39
CA THR A 7 -7.38 9.43 16.80
C THR A 7 -8.70 9.09 16.10
N PHE A 8 -9.62 10.05 15.94
CA PHE A 8 -10.82 9.84 15.12
C PHE A 8 -10.52 9.42 13.69
N ARG A 9 -9.40 9.86 13.12
CA ARG A 9 -9.03 9.43 11.76
C ARG A 9 -8.76 7.93 11.71
N GLN A 10 -8.03 7.42 12.69
CA GLN A 10 -7.89 5.97 12.84
C GLN A 10 -9.25 5.33 13.09
N GLN A 11 -10.01 5.77 14.10
CA GLN A 11 -11.27 5.12 14.48
C GLN A 11 -12.32 5.11 13.35
N GLN A 12 -12.47 6.21 12.59
CA GLN A 12 -13.37 6.25 11.43
C GLN A 12 -12.81 5.48 10.24
N GLY A 13 -11.50 5.52 10.02
CA GLY A 13 -10.84 4.70 8.99
C GLY A 13 -11.09 3.22 9.24
N ASP A 14 -10.82 2.77 10.46
CA ASP A 14 -11.00 1.38 10.90
C ASP A 14 -12.47 0.98 10.83
N LYS A 15 -13.37 1.85 11.27
CA LYS A 15 -14.82 1.62 11.16
C LYS A 15 -15.25 1.47 9.71
N ALA A 16 -14.85 2.39 8.82
CA ALA A 16 -15.18 2.34 7.40
C ALA A 16 -14.59 1.09 6.73
N SER A 17 -13.35 0.73 7.07
CA SER A 17 -12.66 -0.48 6.60
C SER A 17 -13.42 -1.75 7.01
N ASN A 18 -13.84 -1.83 8.29
CA ASN A 18 -14.66 -2.92 8.82
C ASN A 18 -16.07 -2.98 8.20
N GLU A 19 -16.60 -1.85 7.76
CA GLU A 19 -17.87 -1.73 7.02
C GLU A 19 -17.69 -1.97 5.51
N GLN A 20 -16.49 -2.34 5.05
CA GLN A 20 -16.13 -2.54 3.62
C GLN A 20 -16.28 -1.28 2.75
N LYS A 21 -16.28 -0.09 3.37
CA LYS A 21 -16.30 1.21 2.68
C LYS A 21 -14.86 1.68 2.47
N TYR A 22 -14.13 0.97 1.60
CA TYR A 22 -12.69 1.17 1.45
C TYR A 22 -12.28 2.55 0.93
N GLU A 23 -13.10 3.19 0.09
CA GLU A 23 -12.90 4.58 -0.33
C GLU A 23 -13.01 5.57 0.85
N GLU A 24 -13.99 5.36 1.74
CA GLU A 24 -14.14 6.19 2.94
C GLU A 24 -12.97 5.96 3.90
N ALA A 25 -12.57 4.70 4.11
CA ALA A 25 -11.41 4.35 4.91
C ALA A 25 -10.12 4.99 4.36
N HIS A 26 -9.89 4.87 3.06
CA HIS A 26 -8.75 5.45 2.37
C HIS A 26 -8.69 6.97 2.55
N ASN A 27 -9.84 7.66 2.47
CA ASN A 27 -9.91 9.10 2.73
C ASN A 27 -9.51 9.45 4.17
N HIS A 28 -9.99 8.69 5.16
CA HIS A 28 -9.64 8.92 6.57
C HIS A 28 -8.15 8.71 6.85
N TYR A 29 -7.57 7.61 6.38
CA TYR A 29 -6.14 7.33 6.53
C TYR A 29 -5.27 8.32 5.75
N SER A 30 -5.70 8.74 4.56
CA SER A 30 -4.99 9.77 3.77
C SER A 30 -4.98 11.14 4.46
N GLU A 31 -6.07 11.53 5.13
CA GLU A 31 -6.09 12.76 5.93
C GLU A 31 -5.23 12.63 7.21
N ALA A 32 -5.15 11.45 7.82
CA ALA A 32 -4.20 11.19 8.90
C ALA A 32 -2.75 11.35 8.41
N LEU A 33 -2.41 10.77 7.26
CA LEU A 33 -1.07 10.85 6.67
C LEU A 33 -0.67 12.31 6.41
N LYS A 34 -1.58 13.10 5.84
CA LYS A 34 -1.37 14.54 5.65
C LYS A 34 -1.09 15.24 6.97
N THR A 35 -1.83 14.92 8.02
CA THR A 35 -1.62 15.50 9.35
C THR A 35 -0.21 15.19 9.86
N LEU A 36 0.28 13.96 9.67
CA LEU A 36 1.65 13.59 10.01
C LEU A 36 2.70 14.33 9.18
N TYR A 37 2.48 14.52 7.87
CA TYR A 37 3.39 15.32 7.04
C TYR A 37 3.43 16.81 7.45
N LEU A 38 2.28 17.37 7.83
CA LEU A 38 2.23 18.74 8.37
C LEU A 38 3.04 18.85 9.67
N HIS A 39 2.95 17.83 10.53
CA HIS A 39 3.79 17.74 11.73
C HIS A 39 5.28 17.66 11.37
N ALA A 40 5.68 16.83 10.43
CA ALA A 40 7.07 16.74 9.98
C ALA A 40 7.60 18.07 9.45
N ALA A 41 6.80 18.79 8.67
CA ALA A 41 7.15 20.08 8.08
C ALA A 41 7.31 21.22 9.12
N SER A 42 6.78 21.05 10.34
CA SER A 42 6.80 22.07 11.38
C SER A 42 8.15 22.24 12.10
N ASN A 43 9.19 21.48 11.74
CA ASN A 43 10.56 21.57 12.29
C ASN A 43 10.68 21.34 13.81
N SER A 44 9.69 20.68 14.44
CA SER A 44 9.84 20.13 15.79
C SER A 44 10.75 18.90 15.78
N PHE A 45 11.53 18.68 16.84
CA PHE A 45 12.24 17.41 17.04
C PHE A 45 11.26 16.23 16.90
N GLN A 46 11.50 15.36 15.92
CA GLN A 46 10.65 14.20 15.66
C GLN A 46 11.11 13.04 16.55
N HIS A 47 10.17 12.44 17.28
CA HIS A 47 10.42 11.33 18.19
C HIS A 47 10.10 9.99 17.52
N THR A 48 10.63 8.88 18.05
CA THR A 48 10.34 7.52 17.55
C THR A 48 8.84 7.23 17.44
N ASP A 49 8.02 7.70 18.38
CA ASP A 49 6.55 7.61 18.32
C ASP A 49 5.92 8.23 17.05
N PHE A 50 6.52 9.30 16.52
CA PHE A 50 6.06 9.93 15.28
C PHE A 50 6.37 9.03 14.08
N TYR A 51 7.58 8.49 14.01
CA TYR A 51 7.98 7.60 12.93
C TYR A 51 7.22 6.28 12.95
N ASP A 52 6.93 5.73 14.13
CA ASP A 52 6.06 4.56 14.28
C ASP A 52 4.64 4.85 13.76
N ALA A 53 4.06 6.01 14.13
CA ALA A 53 2.77 6.44 13.59
C ALA A 53 2.81 6.64 12.06
N LEU A 54 3.90 7.19 11.52
CA LEU A 54 4.06 7.40 10.08
C LEU A 54 4.10 6.08 9.30
N VAL A 55 4.92 5.12 9.75
CA VAL A 55 4.99 3.77 9.15
C VAL A 55 3.62 3.10 9.18
N TYR A 56 2.92 3.16 10.32
CA TYR A 56 1.60 2.56 10.48
C TYR A 56 0.52 3.19 9.59
N VAL A 57 0.50 4.52 9.46
CA VAL A 57 -0.47 5.18 8.58
C VAL A 57 -0.16 4.87 7.12
N LEU A 58 1.11 4.87 6.73
CA LEU A 58 1.51 4.49 5.37
C LEU A 58 1.04 3.08 5.03
N SER A 59 1.17 2.11 5.95
CA SER A 59 0.68 0.76 5.71
C SER A 59 -0.84 0.68 5.58
N GLU A 60 -1.61 1.43 6.38
CA GLU A 60 -3.08 1.43 6.27
C GLU A 60 -3.56 2.08 4.96
N VAL A 61 -2.89 3.16 4.52
CA VAL A 61 -3.13 3.77 3.20
C VAL A 61 -2.78 2.79 2.08
N LEU A 62 -1.63 2.11 2.15
CA LEU A 62 -1.22 1.11 1.17
C LEU A 62 -2.21 -0.06 1.11
N ARG A 63 -2.57 -0.63 2.28
CA ARG A 63 -3.51 -1.74 2.39
C ARG A 63 -4.87 -1.40 1.81
N THR A 64 -5.42 -0.23 2.12
CA THR A 64 -6.70 0.21 1.55
C THR A 64 -6.63 0.39 0.04
N LYS A 65 -5.55 0.97 -0.50
CA LYS A 65 -5.33 1.06 -1.95
C LYS A 65 -5.23 -0.31 -2.61
N LEU A 66 -4.56 -1.28 -1.99
CA LEU A 66 -4.42 -2.63 -2.53
C LEU A 66 -5.76 -3.38 -2.58
N ILE A 67 -6.61 -3.20 -1.57
CA ILE A 67 -7.97 -3.74 -1.59
C ILE A 67 -8.78 -3.11 -2.74
N LEU A 68 -8.65 -1.79 -2.96
CA LEU A 68 -9.31 -1.12 -4.09
C LEU A 68 -8.78 -1.64 -5.43
N ILE A 69 -7.47 -1.86 -5.57
CA ILE A 69 -6.86 -2.46 -6.77
C ILE A 69 -7.46 -3.84 -7.05
N ARG A 70 -7.57 -4.70 -6.03
CA ARG A 70 -8.19 -6.02 -6.15
C ARG A 70 -9.62 -5.93 -6.67
N LEU A 71 -10.42 -5.04 -6.08
CA LEU A 71 -11.81 -4.84 -6.48
C LEU A 71 -11.93 -4.33 -7.93
N GLU A 72 -11.09 -3.39 -8.33
CA GLU A 72 -11.12 -2.85 -9.70
C GLU A 72 -10.58 -3.85 -10.73
N ALA A 73 -9.58 -4.66 -10.37
CA ALA A 73 -9.10 -5.75 -11.20
C ALA A 73 -10.24 -6.74 -11.50
N GLN A 74 -10.94 -7.24 -10.48
CA GLN A 74 -12.09 -8.15 -10.62
C GLN A 74 -13.26 -7.59 -11.47
N ASN A 75 -13.29 -6.28 -11.68
CA ASN A 75 -14.26 -5.60 -12.56
C ASN A 75 -13.66 -5.28 -13.94
N SER A 76 -12.51 -5.85 -14.25
CA SER A 76 -11.67 -5.61 -15.44
C SER A 76 -11.34 -4.13 -15.68
N ASN A 77 -11.33 -3.30 -14.63
CA ASN A 77 -11.10 -1.86 -14.71
C ASN A 77 -9.62 -1.51 -14.49
N PHE A 78 -8.77 -1.93 -15.43
CA PHE A 78 -7.32 -1.77 -15.31
C PHE A 78 -6.81 -0.32 -15.37
N ASP A 79 -7.62 0.60 -15.91
CA ASP A 79 -7.33 2.04 -15.83
C ASP A 79 -7.39 2.54 -14.38
N ALA A 80 -8.37 2.08 -13.60
CA ALA A 80 -8.46 2.40 -12.18
C ALA A 80 -7.34 1.72 -11.39
N VAL A 81 -7.01 0.46 -11.70
CA VAL A 81 -5.85 -0.25 -11.12
C VAL A 81 -4.56 0.57 -11.29
N ALA A 82 -4.26 1.01 -12.53
CA ALA A 82 -3.09 1.82 -12.83
C ALA A 82 -3.08 3.15 -12.05
N LYS A 83 -4.25 3.77 -11.89
CA LYS A 83 -4.39 5.01 -11.11
C LYS A 83 -4.09 4.82 -9.62
N TYR A 84 -4.60 3.77 -8.99
CA TYR A 84 -4.29 3.50 -7.58
C TYR A 84 -2.83 3.13 -7.37
N TRP A 85 -2.26 2.37 -8.32
CA TRP A 85 -0.87 1.93 -8.28
C TRP A 85 0.15 3.07 -8.34
N LEU A 86 -0.18 4.18 -9.00
CA LEU A 86 0.75 5.29 -9.28
C LEU A 86 1.56 5.77 -8.06
N ASP A 87 0.93 5.93 -6.90
CA ASP A 87 1.62 6.44 -5.71
C ASP A 87 2.20 5.33 -4.80
N ILE A 88 1.85 4.06 -5.04
CA ILE A 88 2.24 2.93 -4.17
C ILE A 88 3.76 2.78 -4.06
N PRO A 89 4.55 2.79 -5.17
CA PRO A 89 5.99 2.65 -5.08
C PRO A 89 6.67 3.71 -4.19
N GLY A 90 6.19 4.96 -4.28
CA GLY A 90 6.72 6.06 -3.47
C GLY A 90 6.38 5.91 -1.99
N MET A 91 5.13 5.60 -1.67
CA MET A 91 4.67 5.37 -0.29
C MET A 91 5.35 4.16 0.35
N LEU A 92 5.52 3.08 -0.41
CA LEU A 92 6.22 1.87 0.05
C LEU A 92 7.69 2.17 0.35
N HIS A 93 8.37 2.88 -0.55
CA HIS A 93 9.76 3.26 -0.34
C HIS A 93 9.93 4.12 0.92
N GLU A 94 9.05 5.09 1.12
CA GLU A 94 9.05 5.92 2.34
C GLU A 94 8.81 5.07 3.59
N MET A 95 7.82 4.18 3.56
CA MET A 95 7.51 3.29 4.68
C MET A 95 8.71 2.41 5.05
N GLU A 96 9.34 1.75 4.07
CA GLU A 96 10.50 0.88 4.27
C GLU A 96 11.71 1.68 4.80
N LEU A 97 11.95 2.89 4.27
CA LEU A 97 13.06 3.75 4.68
C LEU A 97 12.88 4.23 6.12
N VAL A 98 11.71 4.81 6.44
CA VAL A 98 11.41 5.31 7.79
C VAL A 98 11.44 4.18 8.81
N TYR A 99 10.91 3.01 8.43
CA TYR A 99 10.96 1.84 9.29
C TYR A 99 12.41 1.47 9.66
N LYS A 100 13.26 1.29 8.64
CA LYS A 100 14.66 0.90 8.81
C LYS A 100 15.48 1.94 9.58
N GLU A 101 15.28 3.23 9.31
CA GLU A 101 16.11 4.29 9.90
C GLU A 101 15.69 4.67 11.33
N HIS A 102 14.41 4.50 11.68
CA HIS A 102 13.86 5.12 12.89
C HIS A 102 12.98 4.22 13.76
N VAL A 103 12.51 3.08 13.26
CA VAL A 103 11.53 2.21 13.96
C VAL A 103 12.06 0.80 14.21
N GLU A 104 12.97 0.30 13.38
CA GLU A 104 13.53 -1.04 13.51
C GLU A 104 14.32 -1.21 14.83
N GLY A 105 14.05 -2.28 15.57
CA GLY A 105 14.75 -2.65 16.80
C GLY A 105 13.92 -2.55 18.10
N PRO A 106 13.34 -1.39 18.45
CA PRO A 106 12.55 -1.25 19.67
C PRO A 106 11.27 -2.14 19.68
N PRO A 107 11.11 -3.07 20.64
CA PRO A 107 10.02 -4.07 20.62
C PRO A 107 8.64 -3.52 21.01
N HIS A 108 8.57 -2.28 21.51
CA HIS A 108 7.32 -1.68 22.03
C HIS A 108 6.59 -0.82 21.00
N LEU A 109 7.12 -0.71 19.78
CA LEU A 109 6.51 0.06 18.71
C LEU A 109 5.45 -0.77 17.99
N PHE A 110 4.33 -0.15 17.65
CA PHE A 110 3.19 -0.85 17.02
C PHE A 110 3.59 -1.48 15.69
N SER A 111 4.41 -0.78 14.91
CA SER A 111 4.88 -1.28 13.61
C SER A 111 5.70 -2.57 13.71
N ASN A 112 6.44 -2.75 14.81
CA ASN A 112 7.23 -3.97 15.07
C ASN A 112 6.36 -5.10 15.62
N GLN A 113 5.42 -4.81 16.51
CA GLN A 113 4.53 -5.82 17.09
C GLN A 113 3.57 -6.42 16.06
N GLU A 114 3.15 -5.63 15.09
CA GLU A 114 2.24 -6.07 14.04
C GLU A 114 2.95 -6.50 12.75
N GLU A 115 4.29 -6.48 12.72
CA GLU A 115 5.10 -6.83 11.54
C GLU A 115 4.62 -6.09 10.27
N VAL A 116 4.32 -4.79 10.44
CA VAL A 116 3.56 -3.98 9.48
C VAL A 116 4.16 -3.99 8.07
N VAL A 117 5.48 -3.80 7.97
CA VAL A 117 6.18 -3.76 6.68
C VAL A 117 6.14 -5.13 5.99
N MET A 118 6.34 -6.21 6.74
CA MET A 118 6.29 -7.58 6.21
C MET A 118 4.88 -7.92 5.71
N ARG A 119 3.84 -7.62 6.50
CA ARG A 119 2.44 -7.85 6.10
C ARG A 119 2.04 -7.02 4.88
N THR A 120 2.52 -5.79 4.78
CA THR A 120 2.24 -4.92 3.62
C THR A 120 2.89 -5.49 2.35
N ASN A 121 4.16 -5.92 2.42
CA ASN A 121 4.82 -6.57 1.30
C ASN A 121 4.15 -7.92 0.92
N ALA A 122 3.68 -8.69 1.91
CA ALA A 122 2.96 -9.93 1.62
C ALA A 122 1.62 -9.66 0.90
N LEU A 123 0.89 -8.62 1.31
CA LEU A 123 -0.33 -8.21 0.62
C LEU A 123 -0.06 -7.67 -0.79
N LEU A 124 1.04 -6.92 -0.97
CA LEU A 124 1.49 -6.46 -2.29
C LEU A 124 1.75 -7.65 -3.22
N ALA A 125 2.43 -8.69 -2.73
CA ALA A 125 2.67 -9.91 -3.48
C ALA A 125 1.35 -10.52 -3.97
N THR A 126 0.42 -10.79 -3.04
CA THR A 126 -0.87 -11.41 -3.37
C THR A 126 -1.69 -10.58 -4.35
N VAL A 127 -1.80 -9.27 -4.14
CA VAL A 127 -2.62 -8.41 -5.02
C VAL A 127 -2.00 -8.27 -6.40
N CYS A 128 -0.67 -8.24 -6.52
CA CYS A 128 0.00 -8.22 -7.82
C CYS A 128 -0.24 -9.52 -8.60
N GLU A 129 -0.24 -10.67 -7.92
CA GLU A 129 -0.55 -11.97 -8.50
C GLU A 129 -2.01 -12.00 -8.99
N GLU A 130 -2.97 -11.61 -8.14
CA GLU A 130 -4.40 -11.54 -8.51
C GLU A 130 -4.65 -10.60 -9.71
N VAL A 131 -3.95 -9.47 -9.80
CA VAL A 131 -4.05 -8.58 -10.97
C VAL A 131 -3.48 -9.24 -12.23
N SER A 132 -2.40 -10.01 -12.10
CA SER A 132 -1.86 -10.78 -13.22
C SER A 132 -2.86 -11.84 -13.69
N ASP A 133 -3.45 -12.58 -12.75
CA ASP A 133 -4.41 -13.65 -13.06
C ASP A 133 -5.65 -13.09 -13.77
N GLU A 134 -6.21 -11.99 -13.28
CA GLU A 134 -7.35 -11.34 -13.91
C GLU A 134 -7.04 -10.78 -15.33
N LEU A 135 -5.79 -10.32 -15.56
CA LEU A 135 -5.35 -9.95 -16.91
C LEU A 135 -5.28 -11.15 -17.85
N VAL A 136 -4.97 -12.34 -17.31
CA VAL A 136 -4.94 -13.60 -18.06
C VAL A 136 -6.36 -14.08 -18.34
N ASP A 137 -7.26 -14.03 -17.36
CA ASP A 137 -8.67 -14.35 -17.56
C ASP A 137 -9.28 -13.46 -18.66
N GLN A 138 -8.96 -12.16 -18.65
CA GLN A 138 -9.36 -11.25 -19.72
C GLN A 138 -8.79 -11.66 -21.10
N LEU A 139 -7.60 -12.24 -21.17
CA LEU A 139 -7.05 -12.73 -22.43
C LEU A 139 -7.86 -13.92 -22.94
N GLU A 140 -8.16 -14.88 -22.07
CA GLU A 140 -8.87 -16.12 -22.42
C GLU A 140 -10.33 -15.85 -22.85
N GLU A 141 -10.99 -14.85 -22.26
CA GLU A 141 -12.34 -14.42 -22.68
C GLU A 141 -12.38 -13.73 -24.06
N ASN A 142 -11.27 -13.13 -24.51
CA ASN A 142 -11.19 -12.34 -25.74
C ASN A 142 -10.48 -13.07 -26.91
N GLU A 143 -10.15 -14.35 -26.77
CA GLU A 143 -9.41 -15.13 -27.78
C GLU A 143 -10.22 -15.44 -29.07
N ASP A 144 -11.54 -15.21 -29.07
CA ASP A 144 -12.43 -15.48 -30.20
C ASP A 144 -12.43 -14.41 -31.32
N GLU A 145 -11.77 -13.25 -31.13
CA GLU A 145 -11.74 -12.17 -32.14
C GLU A 145 -10.34 -12.00 -32.78
N GLU A 146 -10.20 -12.41 -34.06
CA GLU A 146 -8.99 -12.27 -34.91
C GLU A 146 -8.41 -10.84 -35.01
N THR A 147 -9.12 -9.82 -34.50
CA THR A 147 -8.75 -8.40 -34.56
C THR A 147 -7.76 -7.94 -33.46
N ILE A 148 -7.36 -8.82 -32.51
CA ILE A 148 -6.78 -8.43 -31.20
C ILE A 148 -5.32 -8.95 -31.00
N LEU A 149 -4.54 -9.20 -32.04
CA LEU A 149 -3.14 -9.68 -31.87
C LEU A 149 -2.24 -8.70 -31.10
N THR A 150 -2.33 -7.39 -31.38
CA THR A 150 -1.50 -6.38 -30.70
C THR A 150 -1.98 -6.08 -29.27
N GLN A 151 -3.30 -6.04 -29.06
CA GLN A 151 -3.89 -5.81 -27.74
C GLN A 151 -3.66 -7.01 -26.81
N SER A 152 -3.78 -8.24 -27.31
CA SER A 152 -3.48 -9.44 -26.53
C SER A 152 -2.00 -9.52 -26.14
N GLN A 153 -1.09 -9.08 -27.00
CA GLN A 153 0.33 -8.99 -26.67
C GLN A 153 0.63 -7.93 -25.61
N GLU A 154 -0.05 -6.77 -25.66
CA GLU A 154 0.10 -5.72 -24.64
C GLU A 154 -0.42 -6.20 -23.28
N THR A 155 -1.60 -6.82 -23.23
CA THR A 155 -2.19 -7.37 -22.01
C THR A 155 -1.32 -8.49 -21.43
N LEU A 156 -0.80 -9.40 -22.25
CA LEU A 156 0.11 -10.46 -21.79
C LEU A 156 1.42 -9.88 -21.23
N SER A 157 1.96 -8.83 -21.84
CA SER A 157 3.15 -8.14 -21.32
C SER A 157 2.88 -7.49 -19.97
N LYS A 158 1.67 -6.92 -19.77
CA LYS A 158 1.24 -6.38 -18.46
C LYS A 158 1.08 -7.48 -17.41
N ALA A 159 0.49 -8.62 -17.76
CA ALA A 159 0.36 -9.76 -16.86
C ALA A 159 1.72 -10.24 -16.36
N ILE A 160 2.68 -10.43 -17.28
CA ILE A 160 4.08 -10.78 -16.95
C ILE A 160 4.69 -9.75 -15.99
N GLU A 161 4.48 -8.45 -16.23
CA GLU A 161 5.00 -7.40 -15.35
C GLU A 161 4.41 -7.47 -13.94
N TRP A 162 3.09 -7.70 -13.82
CA TRP A 162 2.41 -7.84 -12.53
C TRP A 162 2.84 -9.10 -11.77
N MET A 163 2.97 -10.24 -12.45
CA MET A 163 3.48 -11.47 -11.84
C MET A 163 4.93 -11.30 -11.37
N ASN A 164 5.78 -10.65 -12.17
CA ASN A 164 7.16 -10.37 -11.75
C ASN A 164 7.19 -9.45 -10.50
N ARG A 165 6.30 -8.45 -10.42
CA ARG A 165 6.17 -7.63 -9.19
C ARG A 165 5.75 -8.49 -8.00
N ALA A 166 4.80 -9.41 -8.17
CA ALA A 166 4.35 -10.32 -7.13
C ALA A 166 5.53 -11.12 -6.56
N ILE A 167 6.30 -11.77 -7.43
CA ILE A 167 7.52 -12.53 -7.10
C ILE A 167 8.54 -11.66 -6.35
N ASN A 168 8.80 -10.44 -6.81
CA ASN A 168 9.74 -9.54 -6.14
C ASN A 168 9.30 -9.19 -4.71
N PHE A 169 8.00 -9.04 -4.46
CA PHE A 169 7.47 -8.85 -3.10
C PHE A 169 7.47 -10.14 -2.27
N GLN A 170 7.27 -11.30 -2.87
CA GLN A 170 7.45 -12.59 -2.19
C GLN A 170 8.88 -12.75 -1.70
N ILE A 171 9.90 -12.46 -2.52
CA ILE A 171 11.32 -12.53 -2.14
C ILE A 171 11.68 -11.56 -1.01
N LYS A 172 10.96 -10.43 -0.88
CA LYS A 172 11.14 -9.51 0.26
C LYS A 172 10.58 -10.05 1.58
N THR A 173 9.62 -10.97 1.53
CA THR A 173 8.91 -11.49 2.71
C THR A 173 9.30 -12.93 3.04
N LYS A 174 9.73 -13.69 2.04
CA LYS A 174 10.15 -15.08 2.07
C LYS A 174 11.56 -15.17 1.48
N ALA A 175 12.31 -16.20 1.86
CA ALA A 175 13.66 -16.40 1.32
C ALA A 175 13.66 -16.83 -0.17
N SER A 176 12.56 -17.41 -0.64
CA SER A 176 12.35 -17.85 -2.03
C SER A 176 10.92 -17.51 -2.49
N PRO A 177 10.70 -17.35 -3.81
CA PRO A 177 9.36 -17.19 -4.36
C PRO A 177 8.54 -18.47 -4.18
N ASP A 178 7.22 -18.33 -4.17
CA ASP A 178 6.34 -19.50 -4.14
C ASP A 178 6.43 -20.25 -5.48
N LEU A 179 6.42 -21.59 -5.41
CA LEU A 179 6.52 -22.43 -6.60
C LEU A 179 5.36 -22.17 -7.56
N SER A 180 4.12 -22.03 -7.06
CA SER A 180 2.94 -21.74 -7.87
C SER A 180 3.10 -20.45 -8.68
N SER A 181 3.54 -19.37 -8.05
CA SER A 181 3.74 -18.07 -8.72
C SER A 181 4.91 -18.14 -9.70
N SER A 182 5.95 -18.92 -9.38
CA SER A 182 7.07 -19.20 -10.30
C SER A 182 6.63 -19.96 -11.55
N LEU A 183 5.79 -20.99 -11.40
CA LEU A 183 5.22 -21.73 -12.53
C LEU A 183 4.28 -20.84 -13.36
N GLY A 184 3.42 -20.05 -12.69
CA GLY A 184 2.57 -19.05 -13.36
C GLY A 184 3.38 -18.05 -14.19
N TYR A 185 4.48 -17.53 -13.65
CA TYR A 185 5.39 -16.65 -14.39
C TYR A 185 6.03 -17.33 -15.61
N LEU A 186 6.51 -18.56 -15.46
CA LEU A 186 7.09 -19.33 -16.56
C LEU A 186 6.06 -19.63 -17.66
N ASN A 187 4.82 -19.96 -17.27
CA ASN A 187 3.70 -20.14 -18.20
C ASN A 187 3.45 -18.87 -19.02
N LEU A 188 3.42 -17.69 -18.38
CA LEU A 188 3.21 -16.41 -19.07
C LEU A 188 4.34 -16.10 -20.07
N LEU A 189 5.59 -16.33 -19.67
CA LEU A 189 6.75 -16.16 -20.56
C LEU A 189 6.70 -17.14 -21.75
N GLU A 190 6.28 -18.38 -21.50
CA GLU A 190 6.11 -19.39 -22.53
C GLU A 190 4.99 -19.00 -23.51
N ARG A 191 3.83 -18.56 -23.01
CA ARG A 191 2.72 -18.03 -23.83
C ARG A 191 3.20 -16.84 -24.69
N GLN A 192 3.98 -15.92 -24.13
CA GLN A 192 4.53 -14.78 -24.86
C GLN A 192 5.53 -15.24 -25.93
N TYR A 193 6.38 -16.22 -25.63
CA TYR A 193 7.28 -16.83 -26.61
C TYR A 193 6.49 -17.50 -27.75
N LYS A 194 5.46 -18.31 -27.45
CA LYS A 194 4.61 -18.96 -28.45
C LYS A 194 3.93 -17.94 -29.38
N LYS A 195 3.50 -16.78 -28.85
CA LYS A 195 2.86 -15.71 -29.63
C LYS A 195 3.85 -14.88 -30.48
N THR A 196 5.07 -14.64 -29.98
CA THR A 196 6.02 -13.68 -30.60
C THR A 196 7.21 -14.32 -31.30
N GLY A 197 7.56 -15.56 -30.96
CA GLY A 197 8.81 -16.21 -31.37
C GLY A 197 10.09 -15.58 -30.80
N ALA A 198 9.98 -14.60 -29.89
CA ALA A 198 11.12 -13.86 -29.38
C ALA A 198 11.94 -14.71 -28.39
N ARG A 199 13.19 -15.03 -28.77
CA ARG A 199 14.11 -15.84 -27.95
C ARG A 199 14.46 -15.20 -26.61
N ASP A 200 14.31 -13.89 -26.47
CA ASP A 200 14.55 -13.17 -25.21
C ASP A 200 13.71 -13.74 -24.06
N ASN A 201 12.46 -14.15 -24.32
CA ASN A 201 11.59 -14.75 -23.30
C ASN A 201 12.15 -16.10 -22.80
N LEU A 202 12.71 -16.92 -23.70
CA LEU A 202 13.38 -18.17 -23.34
C LEU A 202 14.64 -17.91 -22.51
N GLN A 203 15.41 -16.88 -22.85
CA GLN A 203 16.57 -16.48 -22.05
C GLN A 203 16.16 -16.03 -20.64
N ILE A 204 15.07 -15.28 -20.52
CA ILE A 204 14.49 -14.88 -19.23
C ILE A 204 14.06 -16.13 -18.44
N MET A 205 13.34 -17.09 -19.06
CA MET A 205 12.95 -18.35 -18.42
C MET A 205 14.17 -19.13 -17.91
N SER A 206 15.19 -19.33 -18.74
CA SER A 206 16.43 -20.03 -18.37
C SER A 206 17.13 -19.35 -17.19
N THR A 207 17.26 -18.03 -17.25
CA THR A 207 17.89 -17.23 -16.19
C THR A 207 17.10 -17.33 -14.89
N TYR A 208 15.77 -17.26 -14.96
CA TYR A 208 14.88 -17.34 -13.80
C TYR A 208 14.97 -18.71 -13.11
N ILE A 209 14.86 -19.81 -13.88
CA ILE A 209 14.95 -21.19 -13.36
C ILE A 209 16.28 -21.41 -12.63
N LYS A 210 17.40 -20.96 -13.21
CA LYS A 210 18.73 -21.04 -12.59
C LYS A 210 18.84 -20.18 -11.35
N HIS A 211 18.41 -18.92 -11.44
CA HIS A 211 18.58 -17.93 -10.37
C HIS A 211 17.85 -18.36 -9.09
N HIS A 212 16.64 -18.89 -9.24
CA HIS A 212 15.83 -19.39 -8.12
C HIS A 212 16.03 -20.88 -7.83
N LYS A 213 16.90 -21.57 -8.57
CA LYS A 213 17.22 -22.98 -8.38
C LYS A 213 15.98 -23.88 -8.35
N LEU A 214 15.00 -23.61 -9.21
CA LEU A 214 13.68 -24.28 -9.17
C LEU A 214 13.78 -25.81 -9.34
N LEU A 215 14.81 -26.30 -10.04
CA LEU A 215 15.06 -27.75 -10.19
C LEU A 215 15.63 -28.42 -8.93
N GLU A 216 16.19 -27.64 -8.00
CA GLU A 216 16.70 -28.11 -6.71
C GLU A 216 15.62 -28.12 -5.63
N GLU A 217 14.48 -27.44 -5.85
CA GLU A 217 13.38 -27.40 -4.88
C GLU A 217 12.66 -28.76 -4.78
N PRO A 218 12.38 -29.25 -3.55
CA PRO A 218 11.60 -30.46 -3.36
C PRO A 218 10.14 -30.19 -3.75
N MET A 219 9.66 -30.87 -4.79
CA MET A 219 8.27 -30.78 -5.25
C MET A 219 7.46 -31.97 -4.74
N GLU A 220 6.38 -31.70 -4.02
CA GLU A 220 5.49 -32.74 -3.51
C GLU A 220 4.58 -33.34 -4.60
N PHE A 221 4.25 -32.55 -5.63
CA PHE A 221 3.29 -32.93 -6.67
C PHE A 221 3.99 -33.25 -8.01
N PRO A 222 3.84 -34.48 -8.56
CA PRO A 222 4.45 -34.86 -9.83
C PRO A 222 4.05 -33.98 -11.02
N LEU A 223 2.80 -33.48 -11.03
CA LEU A 223 2.30 -32.61 -12.10
C LEU A 223 3.04 -31.26 -12.15
N GLN A 224 3.34 -30.65 -11.00
CA GLN A 224 4.12 -29.41 -10.93
C GLN A 224 5.56 -29.61 -11.42
N ARG A 225 6.14 -30.79 -11.13
CA ARG A 225 7.46 -31.16 -11.63
C ARG A 225 7.45 -31.36 -13.15
N LEU A 226 6.41 -32.00 -13.67
CA LEU A 226 6.22 -32.15 -15.12
C LEU A 226 6.04 -30.80 -15.83
N GLU A 227 5.30 -29.88 -15.21
CA GLU A 227 5.17 -28.52 -15.69
C GLU A 227 6.54 -27.82 -15.76
N LEU A 228 7.33 -27.83 -14.69
CA LEU A 228 8.67 -27.23 -14.70
C LEU A 228 9.56 -27.88 -15.78
N LEU A 229 9.54 -29.20 -15.89
CA LEU A 229 10.31 -29.93 -16.89
C LEU A 229 9.86 -29.58 -18.31
N SER A 230 8.57 -29.28 -18.55
CA SER A 230 8.09 -28.85 -19.87
C SER A 230 8.79 -27.57 -20.34
N TYR A 231 9.01 -26.61 -19.43
CA TYR A 231 9.76 -25.39 -19.72
C TYR A 231 11.24 -25.69 -20.00
N VAL A 232 11.86 -26.59 -19.23
CA VAL A 232 13.26 -27.01 -19.43
C VAL A 232 13.46 -27.76 -20.75
N VAL A 233 12.56 -28.69 -21.08
CA VAL A 233 12.57 -29.42 -22.36
C VAL A 233 12.44 -28.44 -23.52
N ARG A 234 11.54 -27.44 -23.43
CA ARG A 234 11.41 -26.41 -24.47
C ARG A 234 12.72 -25.63 -24.66
N LEU A 235 13.38 -25.23 -23.58
CA LEU A 235 14.68 -24.56 -23.65
C LEU A 235 15.74 -25.46 -24.31
N ALA A 236 15.81 -26.73 -23.92
CA ALA A 236 16.77 -27.69 -24.45
C ALA A 236 16.54 -27.97 -25.95
N VAL A 237 15.28 -28.16 -26.37
CA VAL A 237 14.90 -28.37 -27.78
C VAL A 237 15.31 -27.17 -28.64
N VAL A 238 15.00 -25.95 -28.19
CA VAL A 238 15.33 -24.72 -28.96
C VAL A 238 16.84 -24.50 -29.04
N ASN A 239 17.59 -24.91 -28.02
CA ASN A 239 19.05 -24.80 -27.97
C ASN A 239 19.78 -25.99 -28.62
N GLY A 240 19.07 -27.01 -29.11
CA GLY A 240 19.67 -28.20 -29.72
C GLY A 240 20.42 -29.10 -28.73
N GLN A 241 20.06 -29.07 -27.45
CA GLN A 241 20.64 -29.91 -26.40
C GLN A 241 20.05 -31.32 -26.42
N ASN A 242 20.78 -32.31 -25.86
CA ASN A 242 20.25 -33.67 -25.70
C ASN A 242 19.15 -33.68 -24.63
N ILE A 243 17.96 -34.15 -25.00
CA ILE A 243 16.77 -34.24 -24.14
C ILE A 243 16.44 -35.66 -23.66
N ASP A 244 17.24 -36.68 -23.97
CA ASP A 244 16.96 -38.08 -23.66
C ASP A 244 16.76 -38.30 -22.15
N GLY A 245 17.63 -37.69 -21.33
CA GLY A 245 17.53 -37.74 -19.87
C GLY A 245 16.26 -37.06 -19.33
N LEU A 246 15.93 -35.87 -19.86
CA LEU A 246 14.70 -35.14 -19.49
C LEU A 246 13.45 -35.89 -19.91
N THR A 247 13.49 -36.55 -21.08
CA THR A 247 12.39 -37.34 -21.61
C THR A 247 12.12 -38.56 -20.73
N LEU A 248 13.18 -39.25 -20.28
CA LEU A 248 13.06 -40.39 -19.37
C LEU A 248 12.48 -39.97 -18.01
N GLU A 249 12.93 -38.83 -17.48
CA GLU A 249 12.38 -38.28 -16.23
C GLU A 249 10.89 -37.93 -16.38
N CYS A 250 10.52 -37.27 -17.47
CA CYS A 250 9.12 -36.95 -17.78
C CYS A 250 8.26 -38.22 -17.89
N GLN A 251 8.75 -39.27 -18.56
CA GLN A 251 8.02 -40.54 -18.69
C GLN A 251 7.83 -41.23 -17.33
N THR A 252 8.85 -41.16 -16.45
CA THR A 252 8.79 -41.74 -15.12
C THR A 252 7.75 -41.04 -14.25
N LEU A 253 7.73 -39.70 -14.26
CA LEU A 253 6.74 -38.91 -13.53
C LEU A 253 5.33 -39.08 -14.10
N TYR A 254 5.19 -39.12 -15.42
CA TYR A 254 3.91 -39.36 -16.09
C TYR A 254 3.26 -40.69 -15.66
N ALA A 255 4.07 -41.73 -15.41
CA ALA A 255 3.59 -43.02 -14.93
C ALA A 255 3.05 -42.99 -13.48
N THR A 256 3.41 -41.97 -12.70
CA THR A 256 2.97 -41.79 -11.31
C THR A 256 1.69 -40.97 -11.14
N LEU A 257 1.23 -40.30 -12.21
CA LEU A 257 0.01 -39.50 -12.19
C LEU A 257 -1.25 -40.37 -12.09
N ASP A 258 -2.26 -39.84 -11.41
CA ASP A 258 -3.60 -40.44 -11.44
C ASP A 258 -4.31 -40.17 -12.79
N ASP A 259 -5.50 -40.74 -12.97
CA ASP A 259 -6.21 -40.62 -14.25
C ASP A 259 -6.86 -39.24 -14.45
N GLU A 260 -7.12 -38.48 -13.39
CA GLU A 260 -7.68 -37.11 -13.47
C GLU A 260 -6.58 -36.11 -13.89
N GLU A 261 -5.37 -36.23 -13.34
CA GLU A 261 -4.22 -35.40 -13.67
C GLU A 261 -3.74 -35.60 -15.12
N LYS A 262 -3.96 -36.79 -15.69
CA LYS A 262 -3.59 -37.10 -17.08
C LYS A 262 -4.39 -36.33 -18.13
N GLU A 263 -5.51 -35.72 -17.75
CA GLU A 263 -6.31 -34.86 -18.62
C GLU A 263 -5.79 -33.41 -18.68
N ASN A 264 -4.71 -33.09 -17.96
CA ASN A 264 -4.16 -31.74 -17.93
C ASN A 264 -3.55 -31.33 -19.31
N PRO A 265 -3.92 -30.16 -19.86
CA PRO A 265 -3.46 -29.71 -21.19
C PRO A 265 -1.95 -29.56 -21.30
N ILE A 266 -1.23 -29.35 -20.19
CA ILE A 266 0.23 -29.24 -20.22
C ILE A 266 0.91 -30.54 -20.67
N LEU A 267 0.25 -31.68 -20.46
CA LEU A 267 0.78 -32.99 -20.84
C LEU A 267 0.68 -33.21 -22.35
N ASP A 268 -0.31 -32.60 -23.00
CA ASP A 268 -0.42 -32.61 -24.45
C ASP A 268 0.66 -31.73 -25.09
N ASP A 269 0.88 -30.53 -24.55
CA ASP A 269 1.98 -29.65 -24.95
C ASP A 269 3.36 -30.32 -24.76
N LEU A 270 3.58 -31.01 -23.64
CA LEU A 270 4.79 -31.76 -23.35
C LEU A 270 4.98 -32.94 -24.32
N ARG A 271 3.90 -33.68 -24.61
CA ARG A 271 3.94 -34.77 -25.59
C ARG A 271 4.29 -34.27 -26.97
N ASP A 272 3.73 -33.14 -27.38
CA ASP A 272 4.02 -32.55 -28.69
C ASP A 272 5.47 -32.05 -28.76
N LEU A 273 5.98 -31.43 -27.69
CA LEU A 273 7.40 -31.06 -27.54
C LEU A 273 8.34 -32.27 -27.66
N ILE A 274 8.01 -33.38 -27.01
CA ILE A 274 8.81 -34.62 -27.04
C ILE A 274 8.69 -35.34 -28.39
N LYS A 275 7.52 -35.29 -29.05
CA LYS A 275 7.27 -35.88 -30.38
C LYS A 275 7.88 -35.08 -31.53
N LEU A 276 8.27 -33.81 -31.32
CA LEU A 276 8.80 -32.90 -32.35
C LEU A 276 10.24 -33.22 -32.82
N MET A 277 10.84 -34.35 -32.44
CA MET A 277 12.10 -34.81 -33.04
C MET A 277 11.88 -35.65 -34.31
N PRO A 278 12.75 -35.50 -35.34
CA PRO A 278 12.78 -36.43 -36.46
C PRO A 278 13.05 -37.83 -35.91
N GLN A 279 12.11 -38.76 -36.09
CA GLN A 279 12.50 -40.16 -36.12
C GLN A 279 13.50 -40.27 -37.25
N GLU A 280 14.78 -40.49 -36.93
CA GLU A 280 15.69 -41.05 -37.92
C GLU A 280 14.98 -42.30 -38.48
N GLU A 281 14.58 -42.21 -39.75
CA GLU A 281 14.03 -43.34 -40.48
C GLU A 281 15.07 -44.47 -40.41
N LYS A 282 14.92 -45.38 -39.45
CA LYS A 282 15.50 -46.73 -39.54
C LYS A 282 14.75 -47.47 -40.65
N LYS A 283 15.08 -47.10 -41.88
CA LYS A 283 14.88 -47.93 -43.07
C LYS A 283 16.17 -48.65 -43.38
N ASN A 284 15.99 -49.91 -43.77
CA ASN A 284 16.98 -50.93 -44.16
C ASN A 284 17.46 -51.71 -42.92
N GLY A 285 16.82 -52.79 -42.50
CA GLY A 285 16.40 -53.94 -43.30
C GLY A 285 17.57 -54.91 -43.38
N THR A 286 17.41 -56.13 -42.87
CA THR A 286 17.77 -57.44 -43.48
C THR A 286 17.64 -58.54 -42.40
N GLU A 287 16.67 -59.43 -42.62
CA GLU A 287 16.65 -60.90 -42.41
C GLU A 287 16.87 -61.55 -41.03
N GLU A 288 15.83 -62.31 -40.66
CA GLU A 288 15.78 -63.63 -40.02
C GLU A 288 17.11 -64.36 -39.74
N GLU A 289 17.28 -64.86 -38.51
CA GLU A 289 17.45 -66.30 -38.22
C GLU A 289 17.39 -66.59 -36.70
N GLU A 290 16.95 -67.80 -36.39
CA GLU A 290 16.52 -68.35 -35.10
C GLU A 290 17.67 -68.83 -34.18
N GLU A 291 17.25 -69.34 -33.01
CA GLU A 291 17.90 -70.33 -32.12
C GLU A 291 18.63 -69.87 -30.83
N GLU A 292 17.88 -70.03 -29.73
CA GLU A 292 18.16 -70.87 -28.55
C GLU A 292 19.29 -70.57 -27.52
N LEU A 293 18.82 -70.58 -26.25
CA LEU A 293 19.34 -71.22 -25.02
C LEU A 293 20.39 -70.53 -24.12
N ASN A 294 19.91 -70.27 -22.88
CA ASN A 294 20.59 -70.26 -21.56
C ASN A 294 21.71 -69.20 -21.38
N GLU A 295 21.95 -68.59 -20.23
CA GLU A 295 21.96 -69.12 -18.87
C GLU A 295 22.01 -67.95 -17.87
N SER A 296 21.65 -68.27 -16.62
CA SER A 296 21.64 -67.42 -15.42
C SER A 296 22.81 -66.45 -15.25
N GLY A 297 22.52 -65.25 -14.72
CA GLY A 297 23.54 -64.35 -14.18
C GLY A 297 22.94 -63.23 -13.35
N ASN A 298 22.63 -63.52 -12.08
CA ASN A 298 22.44 -62.53 -11.03
C ASN A 298 23.56 -61.48 -11.09
N LYS A 299 23.19 -60.21 -11.32
CA LYS A 299 24.01 -59.07 -10.89
C LYS A 299 23.11 -57.93 -10.44
N ASP A 300 22.95 -57.94 -9.13
CA ASP A 300 22.66 -56.81 -8.26
C ASP A 300 23.41 -55.55 -8.77
N MET A 301 22.67 -54.59 -9.30
CA MET A 301 23.17 -53.24 -9.55
C MET A 301 22.40 -52.29 -8.66
N SER A 302 23.09 -51.88 -7.60
CA SER A 302 22.88 -50.66 -6.83
C SER A 302 22.50 -49.52 -7.76
N ILE A 303 21.28 -48.99 -7.61
CA ILE A 303 20.87 -47.71 -8.17
C ILE A 303 21.60 -46.65 -7.35
N ASP A 304 22.68 -46.13 -7.93
CA ASP A 304 23.36 -44.93 -7.45
C ASP A 304 22.45 -43.74 -7.80
N GLU A 305 21.99 -43.03 -6.78
CA GLU A 305 21.25 -41.77 -6.89
C GLU A 305 22.19 -40.69 -7.44
N GLY A 306 22.46 -40.78 -8.74
CA GLY A 306 23.20 -39.79 -9.50
C GLY A 306 22.35 -38.54 -9.65
N LYS A 307 22.62 -37.54 -8.81
CA LYS A 307 22.15 -36.16 -8.95
C LYS A 307 22.55 -35.68 -10.36
N LEU A 308 21.57 -35.57 -11.27
CA LEU A 308 21.77 -35.07 -12.63
C LEU A 308 22.10 -33.58 -12.57
N GLU A 309 23.37 -33.23 -12.75
CA GLU A 309 23.78 -31.86 -13.04
C GLU A 309 23.39 -31.55 -14.50
N ILE A 310 22.20 -30.95 -14.68
CA ILE A 310 21.77 -30.42 -15.97
C ILE A 310 22.58 -29.14 -16.21
N ASP A 311 23.59 -29.23 -17.08
CA ASP A 311 24.37 -28.09 -17.50
C ASP A 311 23.55 -27.21 -18.46
N LEU A 312 22.84 -26.24 -17.89
CA LEU A 312 22.07 -25.25 -18.63
C LEU A 312 22.96 -24.13 -19.20
N THR A 313 24.30 -24.26 -19.25
CA THR A 313 25.16 -23.20 -19.80
C THR A 313 24.74 -22.84 -21.23
N VAL A 314 24.47 -21.55 -21.42
CA VAL A 314 24.29 -20.94 -22.73
C VAL A 314 25.70 -20.72 -23.24
N ASP A 315 26.06 -21.37 -24.35
CA ASP A 315 27.32 -21.08 -25.03
C ASP A 315 27.41 -19.57 -25.24
N GLU A 316 28.52 -19.03 -24.74
CA GLU A 316 28.90 -17.64 -24.74
C GLU A 316 28.81 -17.10 -26.18
N PHE A 317 27.83 -16.23 -26.45
CA PHE A 317 27.76 -15.51 -27.72
C PHE A 317 28.98 -14.59 -27.81
N GLU A 318 29.95 -14.96 -28.65
CA GLU A 318 31.10 -14.13 -28.98
C GLU A 318 30.65 -12.77 -29.52
N ASP A 319 30.76 -11.72 -28.70
CA ASP A 319 30.75 -10.35 -29.15
C ASP A 319 32.04 -10.07 -29.98
N PRO A 320 31.95 -9.34 -31.10
CA PRO A 320 33.11 -9.07 -31.94
C PRO A 320 34.11 -8.15 -31.22
N ALA A 321 35.34 -8.63 -31.12
CA ALA A 321 36.46 -8.04 -30.40
C ALA A 321 36.68 -6.51 -30.65
N PRO A 322 36.98 -5.72 -29.61
CA PRO A 322 37.54 -4.39 -29.78
C PRO A 322 39.06 -4.47 -29.97
N ASN A 323 39.58 -3.72 -30.94
CA ASN A 323 41.02 -3.58 -31.20
C ASN A 323 41.81 -3.14 -29.94
N PRO A 324 43.03 -3.65 -29.72
CA PRO A 324 43.88 -3.25 -28.62
C PRO A 324 44.80 -2.09 -29.04
N ASP A 325 44.88 -1.06 -28.22
CA ASP A 325 46.11 -0.30 -27.99
C ASP A 325 45.95 0.66 -26.80
N GLY A 326 46.85 0.57 -25.81
CA GLY A 326 47.21 1.76 -25.01
C GLY A 326 47.08 1.73 -23.48
N VAL A 327 47.79 0.83 -22.79
CA VAL A 327 48.67 1.13 -21.63
C VAL A 327 48.07 1.73 -20.32
N ASP A 328 47.92 0.83 -19.33
CA ASP A 328 48.61 0.81 -18.01
C ASP A 328 48.36 1.92 -16.95
N MET A 329 47.67 1.57 -15.84
CA MET A 329 48.24 1.49 -14.47
C MET A 329 47.18 1.29 -13.34
N LEU A 330 47.14 0.05 -12.82
CA LEU A 330 47.23 -0.42 -11.41
C LEU A 330 46.53 0.29 -10.19
N ILE A 331 45.72 -0.55 -9.49
CA ILE A 331 45.51 -0.74 -8.02
C ILE A 331 44.63 0.33 -7.31
N ASP A 332 43.51 0.05 -6.60
CA ASP A 332 43.26 -0.98 -5.57
C ASP A 332 41.76 -1.25 -5.29
N SER A 333 41.43 -2.52 -5.03
CA SER A 333 40.43 -3.14 -4.14
C SER A 333 38.95 -2.70 -4.03
N THR A 334 38.09 -3.69 -4.33
CA THR A 334 36.64 -3.94 -4.12
C THR A 334 36.16 -3.86 -2.64
N PRO A 335 34.83 -3.89 -2.28
CA PRO A 335 33.76 -4.63 -2.97
C PRO A 335 32.33 -4.05 -3.11
N ALA A 336 31.66 -4.61 -4.13
CA ALA A 336 30.23 -4.88 -4.30
C ALA A 336 29.25 -3.69 -4.40
N HIS A 337 29.18 -3.10 -5.60
CA HIS A 337 28.03 -2.31 -6.02
C HIS A 337 27.08 -3.15 -6.88
N TYR A 338 25.85 -3.30 -6.37
CA TYR A 338 24.65 -3.64 -7.11
C TYR A 338 24.47 -2.69 -8.31
N VAL A 339 24.26 -3.23 -9.50
CA VAL A 339 23.83 -2.46 -10.68
C VAL A 339 22.36 -2.80 -10.94
N PRO A 340 21.41 -1.89 -10.68
CA PRO A 340 20.03 -2.10 -11.12
C PRO A 340 19.91 -1.81 -12.62
N LEU A 341 19.25 -2.73 -13.34
CA LEU A 341 18.86 -2.53 -14.74
C LEU A 341 17.95 -1.30 -14.86
N SER A 342 18.26 -0.44 -15.82
CA SER A 342 17.65 0.88 -16.01
C SER A 342 16.27 0.78 -16.68
N MET A 343 15.29 1.47 -16.10
CA MET A 343 13.95 1.71 -16.67
C MET A 343 13.96 2.88 -17.68
N PRO A 344 13.25 2.80 -18.82
CA PRO A 344 12.99 3.96 -19.67
C PRO A 344 11.84 4.82 -19.12
N THR A 345 12.10 6.12 -19.01
CA THR A 345 11.19 7.15 -18.52
C THR A 345 10.10 7.46 -19.56
N ALA A 346 8.84 7.14 -19.26
CA ALA A 346 7.69 7.54 -20.07
C ALA A 346 7.25 8.99 -19.73
N LYS A 347 7.15 9.82 -20.77
CA LYS A 347 6.77 11.23 -20.70
C LYS A 347 5.26 11.40 -20.50
N GLN A 348 4.92 12.35 -19.61
CA GLN A 348 3.60 12.93 -19.42
C GLN A 348 2.88 13.30 -20.73
N LEU A 349 1.62 12.91 -20.85
CA LEU A 349 0.62 13.63 -21.64
C LEU A 349 -0.74 13.54 -20.95
N MET A 350 -1.16 14.68 -20.40
CA MET A 350 -2.49 14.89 -19.81
C MET A 350 -3.51 15.11 -20.92
N SER A 351 -4.67 14.46 -20.83
CA SER A 351 -5.92 15.00 -21.39
C SER A 351 -7.11 14.57 -20.53
N SER A 352 -7.87 15.57 -20.12
CA SER A 352 -8.99 15.51 -19.18
C SER A 352 -10.30 15.24 -19.94
N GLY A 353 -11.09 14.27 -19.47
CA GLY A 353 -12.44 14.00 -20.00
C GLY A 353 -13.40 13.65 -18.87
N ASN A 354 -14.19 14.63 -18.42
CA ASN A 354 -15.28 14.47 -17.46
C ASN A 354 -16.40 13.60 -18.04
N GLN A 355 -16.84 12.54 -17.34
CA GLN A 355 -18.23 12.07 -17.41
C GLN A 355 -18.72 11.61 -16.04
N SER A 356 -19.90 12.14 -15.69
CA SER A 356 -20.66 11.93 -14.46
C SER A 356 -21.72 10.89 -14.75
N VAL A 357 -21.81 9.82 -13.94
CA VAL A 357 -22.99 8.95 -13.94
C VAL A 357 -23.39 8.58 -12.52
N ALA A 358 -24.70 8.64 -12.31
CA ALA A 358 -25.42 8.63 -11.05
C ALA A 358 -25.49 7.25 -10.40
N ALA A 359 -25.49 7.28 -9.07
CA ALA A 359 -25.73 6.14 -8.20
C ALA A 359 -27.13 5.55 -8.38
N GLN A 360 -27.22 4.22 -8.46
CA GLN A 360 -28.42 3.48 -8.11
C GLN A 360 -28.07 2.41 -7.07
N SER A 361 -28.74 2.56 -5.94
CA SER A 361 -28.80 1.68 -4.79
C SER A 361 -29.57 0.40 -5.09
N SER A 362 -29.06 -0.75 -4.66
CA SER A 362 -29.91 -1.90 -4.33
C SER A 362 -29.30 -2.75 -3.21
N THR A 363 -29.99 -2.71 -2.10
CA THR A 363 -29.95 -3.60 -0.93
C THR A 363 -30.21 -5.06 -1.30
N ILE A 364 -29.32 -5.98 -0.93
CA ILE A 364 -29.69 -7.36 -0.54
C ILE A 364 -28.81 -7.81 0.64
N SER A 365 -29.51 -8.21 1.69
CA SER A 365 -29.05 -8.80 2.95
C SER A 365 -28.80 -10.31 2.82
N SER A 366 -27.73 -10.84 3.41
CA SER A 366 -27.73 -12.12 4.16
C SER A 366 -26.37 -12.35 4.85
N PRO A 367 -26.30 -13.05 6.01
CA PRO A 367 -25.24 -12.87 6.99
C PRO A 367 -24.27 -14.05 7.07
N HIS A 368 -22.97 -13.77 7.08
CA HIS A 368 -21.98 -14.65 7.70
C HIS A 368 -20.96 -13.82 8.47
N ARG A 369 -21.16 -13.72 9.79
CA ARG A 369 -20.16 -13.20 10.74
C ARG A 369 -19.81 -14.32 11.72
N PHE A 370 -18.77 -15.07 11.37
CA PHE A 370 -17.81 -15.52 12.36
C PHE A 370 -16.97 -14.31 12.80
N PHE A 371 -16.38 -14.39 13.99
CA PHE A 371 -15.64 -13.34 14.73
C PHE A 371 -16.49 -12.50 15.69
N VAL A 372 -16.47 -13.02 16.92
CA VAL A 372 -16.85 -12.39 18.19
C VAL A 372 -15.98 -11.16 18.41
N LEU A 373 -16.59 -9.99 18.64
CA LEU A 373 -15.89 -8.81 19.15
C LEU A 373 -15.34 -9.09 20.55
N PRO A 374 -14.08 -8.75 20.85
CA PRO A 374 -13.75 -8.27 22.18
C PRO A 374 -14.35 -6.86 22.32
N SER A 375 -15.19 -6.68 23.34
CA SER A 375 -15.68 -5.40 23.82
C SER A 375 -14.53 -4.41 23.99
N GLN A 376 -14.44 -3.40 23.12
CA GLN A 376 -13.52 -2.27 23.29
C GLN A 376 -13.89 -1.52 24.58
N GLN A 377 -13.04 -1.63 25.60
CA GLN A 377 -12.95 -0.58 26.61
C GLN A 377 -12.31 0.66 25.96
N PRO A 378 -12.85 1.86 26.15
CA PRO A 378 -12.21 3.08 25.66
C PRO A 378 -10.92 3.30 26.45
N VAL A 379 -9.76 3.23 25.78
CA VAL A 379 -8.46 3.57 26.37
C VAL A 379 -8.23 5.08 26.18
N ASP A 380 -8.28 5.79 27.32
CA ASP A 380 -7.94 7.19 27.65
C ASP A 380 -7.68 8.20 26.52
N GLU A 381 -8.75 8.80 25.98
CA GLU A 381 -8.69 10.21 25.55
C GLU A 381 -8.40 11.09 26.78
N LEU A 382 -7.50 12.07 26.65
CA LEU A 382 -7.23 12.99 27.75
C LEU A 382 -8.51 13.73 28.18
N PRO A 383 -8.86 13.73 29.48
CA PRO A 383 -10.13 14.29 29.98
C PRO A 383 -10.41 15.72 29.50
N HIS A 384 -9.36 16.55 29.39
CA HIS A 384 -9.48 17.96 29.00
C HIS A 384 -9.76 18.16 27.50
N SER A 385 -9.25 17.29 26.63
CA SER A 385 -9.49 17.35 25.18
C SER A 385 -10.94 16.98 24.87
N ARG A 386 -11.41 15.87 25.44
CA ARG A 386 -12.81 15.45 25.34
C ARG A 386 -13.77 16.48 25.94
N ALA A 387 -13.44 17.05 27.11
CA ALA A 387 -14.24 18.10 27.72
C ALA A 387 -14.34 19.35 26.82
N LEU A 388 -13.25 19.77 26.17
CA LEU A 388 -13.26 20.90 25.24
C LEU A 388 -14.19 20.63 24.05
N GLN A 389 -14.00 19.49 23.38
CA GLN A 389 -14.81 19.08 22.24
C GLN A 389 -16.30 19.03 22.61
N THR A 390 -16.62 18.43 23.77
CA THR A 390 -17.99 18.29 24.28
C THR A 390 -18.63 19.66 24.57
N ALA A 391 -17.89 20.55 25.22
CA ALA A 391 -18.36 21.91 25.54
C ALA A 391 -18.64 22.73 24.27
N LEU A 392 -17.73 22.69 23.28
CA LEU A 392 -17.90 23.39 22.01
C LEU A 392 -19.05 22.79 21.18
N LYS A 393 -19.19 21.47 21.15
CA LYS A 393 -20.31 20.78 20.52
C LYS A 393 -21.64 21.20 21.17
N LYS A 394 -21.69 21.30 22.49
CA LYS A 394 -22.90 21.69 23.23
C LYS A 394 -23.39 23.09 22.85
N ILE A 395 -22.52 24.09 22.81
CA ILE A 395 -22.91 25.45 22.44
C ILE A 395 -23.19 25.65 20.94
N THR A 396 -22.85 24.67 20.10
CA THR A 396 -23.05 24.71 18.64
C THR A 396 -24.17 23.79 18.14
N THR A 397 -24.71 22.91 19.00
CA THR A 397 -25.68 21.85 18.62
C THR A 397 -26.90 22.43 17.90
N ASP A 398 -27.47 23.51 18.43
CA ASP A 398 -28.68 24.14 17.91
C ASP A 398 -28.40 25.26 16.89
N SER A 399 -27.13 25.51 16.55
CA SER A 399 -26.76 26.54 15.59
C SER A 399 -27.08 26.10 14.17
N THR A 400 -27.95 26.87 13.50
CA THR A 400 -28.22 26.78 12.06
C THR A 400 -27.36 27.75 11.23
N ASN A 401 -26.56 28.59 11.89
CA ASN A 401 -25.81 29.66 11.24
C ASN A 401 -24.35 29.22 10.99
N PRO A 402 -23.94 29.03 9.72
CA PRO A 402 -22.57 28.63 9.38
C PRO A 402 -21.53 29.69 9.76
N LYS A 403 -21.91 30.97 9.74
CA LYS A 403 -21.01 32.07 10.15
C LYS A 403 -20.68 32.04 11.63
N PHE A 404 -21.60 31.56 12.47
CA PHE A 404 -21.34 31.44 13.90
C PHE A 404 -20.22 30.43 14.17
N LEU A 405 -20.27 29.27 13.50
CA LEU A 405 -19.23 28.24 13.59
C LEU A 405 -17.88 28.75 13.07
N ALA A 406 -17.88 29.43 11.92
CA ALA A 406 -16.67 30.00 11.32
C ALA A 406 -16.05 31.08 12.23
N ASN A 407 -16.87 31.97 12.80
CA ASN A 407 -16.41 33.00 13.73
C ASN A 407 -15.85 32.39 15.03
N LEU A 408 -16.46 31.31 15.54
CA LEU A 408 -15.98 30.60 16.72
C LEU A 408 -14.60 29.97 16.47
N LEU A 409 -14.42 29.32 15.33
CA LEU A 409 -13.11 28.78 14.93
C LEU A 409 -12.08 29.89 14.69
N CYS A 410 -12.50 31.05 14.15
CA CYS A 410 -11.66 32.22 14.00
C CYS A 410 -11.19 32.80 15.35
N LEU A 411 -12.02 32.76 16.40
CA LEU A 411 -11.59 33.14 17.75
C LEU A 411 -10.53 32.18 18.30
N ILE A 412 -10.72 30.88 18.09
CA ILE A 412 -9.73 29.87 18.51
C ILE A 412 -8.40 30.12 17.77
N SER A 413 -8.46 30.44 16.48
CA SER A 413 -7.30 30.86 15.70
C SER A 413 -6.62 32.09 16.31
N ASP A 414 -7.42 33.09 16.74
CA ASP A 414 -6.90 34.31 17.37
C ASP A 414 -6.16 34.03 18.68
N PHE A 415 -6.61 33.07 19.49
CA PHE A 415 -5.94 32.66 20.73
C PHE A 415 -4.48 32.25 20.47
N PHE A 416 -4.26 31.43 19.43
CA PHE A 416 -2.92 30.99 19.04
C PHE A 416 -2.12 32.10 18.37
N SER A 417 -2.73 32.87 17.45
CA SER A 417 -2.04 33.98 16.75
C SER A 417 -1.54 35.07 17.70
N ARG A 418 -2.19 35.22 18.86
CA ARG A 418 -1.82 36.19 19.92
C ARG A 418 -0.89 35.59 20.97
N TYR A 419 -0.39 34.37 20.76
CA TYR A 419 0.49 33.66 21.68
C TYR A 419 -0.09 33.50 23.10
N GLN A 420 -1.41 33.36 23.21
CA GLN A 420 -2.06 33.17 24.51
C GLN A 420 -1.89 31.73 25.04
N ALA A 421 -1.59 30.79 24.14
CA ALA A 421 -1.14 29.44 24.46
C ALA A 421 0.30 29.44 24.99
N ARG A 422 0.53 29.94 26.21
CA ARG A 422 1.89 30.17 26.78
C ARG A 422 2.81 28.95 26.82
N ARG A 423 2.24 27.74 26.81
CA ARG A 423 2.99 26.47 26.84
C ARG A 423 3.34 25.94 25.45
N VAL A 424 2.67 26.43 24.41
CA VAL A 424 2.93 26.07 23.03
C VAL A 424 4.05 26.99 22.53
N GLN A 425 5.06 26.41 21.88
CA GLN A 425 6.13 27.19 21.27
C GLN A 425 5.55 28.17 20.24
N LYS A 426 6.12 29.38 20.15
CA LYS A 426 5.59 30.45 19.28
C LYS A 426 5.45 29.98 17.83
N GLN A 427 6.41 29.23 17.32
CA GLN A 427 6.39 28.64 15.99
C GLN A 427 5.15 27.76 15.79
N ASN A 428 4.92 26.82 16.70
CA ASN A 428 3.79 25.91 16.62
C ASN A 428 2.46 26.66 16.77
N ALA A 429 2.39 27.67 17.64
CA ALA A 429 1.21 28.52 17.77
C ALA A 429 0.87 29.28 16.47
N ILE A 430 1.88 29.71 15.71
CA ILE A 430 1.67 30.34 14.38
C ILE A 430 1.10 29.33 13.39
N VAL A 431 1.64 28.10 13.36
CA VAL A 431 1.17 27.02 12.48
C VAL A 431 -0.27 26.65 12.82
N LEU A 432 -0.59 26.41 14.10
CA LEU A 432 -1.95 26.15 14.58
C LEU A 432 -2.92 27.25 14.16
N ALA A 433 -2.53 28.52 14.35
CA ALA A 433 -3.36 29.65 13.95
C ALA A 433 -3.60 29.67 12.44
N PHE A 434 -2.56 29.42 11.65
CA PHE A 434 -2.64 29.39 10.19
C PHE A 434 -3.59 28.30 9.69
N ASP A 435 -3.46 27.06 10.19
CA ASP A 435 -4.36 25.95 9.85
C ASP A 435 -5.81 26.26 10.19
N LEU A 436 -6.06 26.75 11.41
CA LEU A 436 -7.40 27.08 11.85
C LEU A 436 -8.01 28.19 10.98
N TYR A 437 -7.24 29.21 10.58
CA TYR A 437 -7.74 30.20 9.62
C TYR A 437 -8.05 29.61 8.24
N GLN A 438 -7.29 28.62 7.76
CA GLN A 438 -7.64 27.91 6.52
C GLN A 438 -8.96 27.17 6.64
N GLN A 439 -9.19 26.48 7.76
CA GLN A 439 -10.46 25.82 8.05
C GLN A 439 -11.62 26.82 8.14
N VAL A 440 -11.40 28.01 8.69
CA VAL A 440 -12.41 29.10 8.67
C VAL A 440 -12.79 29.48 7.24
N ILE A 441 -11.84 29.58 6.31
CA ILE A 441 -12.12 29.89 4.90
C ILE A 441 -12.87 28.75 4.19
N LYS A 442 -12.64 27.49 4.58
CA LYS A 442 -13.45 26.37 4.07
C LYS A 442 -14.90 26.46 4.51
N MET A 443 -15.17 27.00 5.70
CA MET A 443 -16.52 27.15 6.26
C MET A 443 -17.25 28.41 5.80
N ASP A 444 -16.55 29.55 5.75
CA ASP A 444 -17.02 30.82 5.21
C ASP A 444 -15.93 31.45 4.32
N PRO A 445 -15.99 31.23 3.00
CA PRO A 445 -14.98 31.72 2.07
C PRO A 445 -14.84 33.25 2.03
N LYS A 446 -15.90 33.98 2.42
CA LYS A 446 -15.92 35.45 2.46
C LYS A 446 -15.57 35.99 3.84
N HIS A 447 -15.11 35.15 4.76
CA HIS A 447 -14.79 35.55 6.13
C HIS A 447 -13.62 36.56 6.13
N HIS A 448 -13.94 37.83 6.39
CA HIS A 448 -13.00 38.95 6.21
C HIS A 448 -11.74 38.81 7.06
N ARG A 449 -11.90 38.49 8.36
CA ARG A 449 -10.78 38.42 9.30
C ARG A 449 -9.79 37.30 8.99
N ALA A 450 -10.27 36.08 8.77
CA ALA A 450 -9.44 34.95 8.33
C ALA A 450 -8.72 35.25 7.02
N ASN A 451 -9.39 35.88 6.04
CA ASN A 451 -8.74 36.30 4.79
C ASN A 451 -7.62 37.32 5.01
N MET A 452 -7.80 38.28 5.92
CA MET A 452 -6.72 39.19 6.30
C MET A 452 -5.57 38.44 6.98
N LYS A 453 -5.89 37.59 7.95
CA LYS A 453 -4.89 36.86 8.75
C LYS A 453 -4.07 35.88 7.91
N LEU A 454 -4.66 35.19 6.95
CA LEU A 454 -3.94 34.31 6.02
C LEU A 454 -3.03 35.08 5.05
N LYS A 455 -3.29 36.36 4.79
CA LYS A 455 -2.37 37.22 4.03
C LYS A 455 -1.24 37.75 4.91
N ASP A 456 -1.55 38.12 6.15
CA ASP A 456 -0.60 38.76 7.05
C ASP A 456 0.40 37.75 7.66
N LEU A 457 -0.07 36.56 8.06
CA LEU A 457 0.75 35.57 8.76
C LEU A 457 1.98 35.11 7.95
N PRO A 458 1.86 34.73 6.66
CA PRO A 458 3.03 34.36 5.86
C PRO A 458 4.01 35.51 5.63
N LEU A 459 3.53 36.74 5.54
CA LEU A 459 4.39 37.92 5.41
C LEU A 459 5.21 38.16 6.69
N GLN A 460 4.59 37.94 7.85
CA GLN A 460 5.24 38.13 9.16
C GLN A 460 6.12 36.95 9.57
N HIS A 461 5.80 35.74 9.10
CA HIS A 461 6.42 34.50 9.54
C HIS A 461 6.90 33.63 8.36
N ARG A 462 7.45 34.27 7.32
CA ARG A 462 7.86 33.61 6.06
C ARG A 462 8.79 32.41 6.25
N GLN A 463 9.72 32.48 7.21
CA GLN A 463 10.66 31.38 7.48
C GLN A 463 9.98 30.14 8.10
N LEU A 464 8.83 30.33 8.77
CA LEU A 464 8.09 29.27 9.43
C LEU A 464 7.00 28.69 8.52
N LEU A 465 6.31 29.57 7.78
CA LEU A 465 5.18 29.19 6.94
C LEU A 465 5.57 28.92 5.48
N GLY A 466 6.76 29.31 5.03
CA GLY A 466 7.16 29.22 3.62
C GLY A 466 7.14 27.78 3.08
N SER A 467 7.77 26.84 3.78
CA SER A 467 7.73 25.42 3.41
C SER A 467 6.36 24.79 3.70
N TYR A 468 5.70 25.25 4.76
CA TYR A 468 4.40 24.75 5.22
C TYR A 468 3.25 25.07 4.25
N GLU A 469 3.30 26.21 3.56
CA GLU A 469 2.33 26.60 2.54
C GLU A 469 2.17 25.57 1.41
N HIS A 470 3.24 24.83 1.10
CA HIS A 470 3.23 23.78 0.08
C HIS A 470 2.41 22.55 0.50
N TYR A 471 2.32 22.28 1.81
CA TYR A 471 1.57 21.16 2.37
C TYR A 471 0.17 21.57 2.83
N SER A 472 -0.04 22.87 3.12
CA SER A 472 -1.31 23.41 3.55
C SER A 472 -2.35 23.38 2.42
N GLN A 473 -3.57 22.93 2.72
CA GLN A 473 -4.62 22.80 1.72
C GLN A 473 -5.13 24.19 1.31
N LYS A 474 -4.68 24.69 0.16
CA LYS A 474 -5.37 25.81 -0.50
C LYS A 474 -6.80 25.36 -0.81
N PRO A 475 -7.84 26.16 -0.50
CA PRO A 475 -9.22 25.84 -0.84
C PRO A 475 -9.30 25.49 -2.34
N ARG A 476 -9.84 24.29 -2.65
CA ARG A 476 -10.03 23.87 -4.05
C ARG A 476 -10.98 24.86 -4.73
N SER A 477 -10.54 25.42 -5.85
CA SER A 477 -11.38 26.24 -6.70
C SER A 477 -12.15 25.33 -7.67
N PRO A 478 -13.45 25.58 -7.93
CA PRO A 478 -14.26 26.69 -7.46
C PRO A 478 -14.77 26.49 -6.02
N ILE A 479 -14.80 27.59 -5.27
CA ILE A 479 -15.38 27.68 -3.94
C ILE A 479 -16.89 27.42 -4.06
N PRO A 480 -17.46 26.41 -3.38
CA PRO A 480 -18.90 26.15 -3.41
C PRO A 480 -19.69 27.39 -2.97
N THR A 481 -20.62 27.86 -3.81
CA THR A 481 -21.46 29.04 -3.52
C THR A 481 -22.53 28.80 -2.45
N THR A 482 -22.81 27.54 -2.11
CA THR A 482 -23.77 27.12 -1.08
C THR A 482 -23.19 25.92 -0.34
N ILE A 483 -22.68 26.15 0.88
CA ILE A 483 -22.17 25.09 1.76
C ILE A 483 -23.30 24.68 2.70
N GLN A 484 -23.56 23.37 2.83
CA GLN A 484 -24.61 22.90 3.74
C GLN A 484 -24.17 23.06 5.20
N ILE A 485 -25.10 23.37 6.11
CA ILE A 485 -24.78 23.53 7.54
C ILE A 485 -24.20 22.23 8.16
N SER A 486 -24.61 21.07 7.64
CA SER A 486 -24.05 19.75 8.01
C SER A 486 -22.56 19.66 7.68
N GLU A 487 -22.15 20.08 6.48
CA GLU A 487 -20.76 20.13 6.04
C GLU A 487 -19.95 21.10 6.90
N VAL A 488 -20.47 22.31 7.14
CA VAL A 488 -19.80 23.31 8.00
C VAL A 488 -19.60 22.79 9.43
N ARG A 489 -20.60 22.07 9.96
CA ARG A 489 -20.52 21.47 11.29
C ARG A 489 -19.49 20.34 11.34
N ASN A 490 -19.40 19.52 10.30
CA ASN A 490 -18.38 18.49 10.19
C ASN A 490 -16.97 19.11 10.13
N CYS A 491 -16.77 20.15 9.30
CA CYS A 491 -15.51 20.89 9.25
C CYS A 491 -15.15 21.51 10.59
N PHE A 492 -16.13 22.09 11.31
CA PHE A 492 -15.88 22.65 12.64
C PHE A 492 -15.41 21.58 13.63
N ASN A 493 -16.15 20.48 13.76
CA ASN A 493 -15.81 19.41 14.71
C ASN A 493 -14.43 18.81 14.39
N GLN A 494 -14.18 18.56 13.10
CA GLN A 494 -12.89 18.08 12.60
C GLN A 494 -11.75 19.05 12.97
N ALA A 495 -11.94 20.36 12.79
CA ALA A 495 -10.90 21.35 13.10
C ALA A 495 -10.61 21.44 14.61
N ILE A 496 -11.61 21.28 15.48
CA ILE A 496 -11.40 21.25 16.93
C ILE A 496 -10.63 19.99 17.34
N GLU A 497 -10.95 18.86 16.71
CA GLU A 497 -10.27 17.61 16.99
C GLU A 497 -8.81 17.63 16.52
N GLU A 498 -8.56 18.03 15.27
CA GLU A 498 -7.22 18.19 14.72
C GLU A 498 -6.41 19.13 15.62
N LEU A 499 -7.01 20.22 16.11
CA LEU A 499 -6.37 21.09 17.10
C LEU A 499 -6.01 20.35 18.39
N THR A 500 -6.92 19.55 18.97
CA THR A 500 -6.63 18.81 20.21
C THR A 500 -5.50 17.79 20.01
N ILE A 501 -5.50 17.05 18.91
CA ILE A 501 -4.44 16.10 18.56
C ILE A 501 -3.11 16.83 18.38
N GLN A 502 -3.11 17.93 17.63
CA GLN A 502 -1.92 18.74 17.43
C GLN A 502 -1.40 19.29 18.77
N LEU A 503 -2.26 19.74 19.67
CA LEU A 503 -1.84 20.21 21.00
C LEU A 503 -1.24 19.10 21.86
N GLU A 504 -1.82 17.91 21.85
CA GLU A 504 -1.33 16.75 22.60
C GLU A 504 0.04 16.31 22.08
N SER A 505 0.20 16.28 20.76
CA SER A 505 1.46 16.02 20.07
C SER A 505 2.52 17.07 20.42
N LEU A 506 2.20 18.36 20.24
CA LEU A 506 3.13 19.47 20.43
C LEU A 506 3.59 19.63 21.89
N LEU A 507 2.77 19.21 22.84
CA LEU A 507 3.06 19.27 24.27
C LEU A 507 3.59 17.94 24.82
N MET A 508 3.89 16.97 23.94
CA MET A 508 4.48 15.66 24.27
C MET A 508 3.68 14.90 25.34
N SER A 509 2.36 14.99 25.28
CA SER A 509 1.46 14.40 26.29
C SER A 509 1.75 14.86 27.73
N ASP A 510 2.35 16.04 27.94
CA ASP A 510 2.47 16.65 29.27
C ASP A 510 1.06 17.13 29.71
N ASN A 511 0.36 16.25 30.43
CA ASN A 511 -1.03 16.44 30.87
C ASN A 511 -1.25 17.80 31.55
N LYS A 512 -0.26 18.29 32.31
CA LYS A 512 -0.36 19.58 32.98
C LYS A 512 -0.31 20.74 32.00
N LYS A 513 0.58 20.70 31.00
CA LYS A 513 0.65 21.75 29.96
C LYS A 513 -0.57 21.73 29.06
N ILE A 514 -1.09 20.54 28.73
CA ILE A 514 -2.31 20.37 27.94
C ILE A 514 -3.50 20.94 28.70
N GLN A 515 -3.68 20.53 29.96
CA GLN A 515 -4.70 21.07 30.85
C GLN A 515 -4.63 22.60 30.95
N GLU A 516 -3.46 23.16 31.24
CA GLU A 516 -3.27 24.62 31.33
C GLU A 516 -3.65 25.32 30.02
N THR A 517 -3.26 24.76 28.87
CA THR A 517 -3.55 25.34 27.56
C THR A 517 -5.04 25.30 27.24
N LEU A 518 -5.70 24.16 27.46
CA LEU A 518 -7.12 23.98 27.19
C LEU A 518 -8.01 24.79 28.16
N ASN A 519 -7.62 24.89 29.43
CA ASN A 519 -8.29 25.78 30.40
C ASN A 519 -8.18 27.26 29.99
N ASN A 520 -7.01 27.69 29.51
CA ASN A 520 -6.84 29.05 29.03
C ASN A 520 -7.64 29.31 27.76
N LEU A 521 -7.73 28.32 26.87
CA LEU A 521 -8.50 28.40 25.65
C LEU A 521 -10.01 28.51 25.94
N ILE A 522 -10.57 27.61 26.76
CA ILE A 522 -12.00 27.66 27.11
C ILE A 522 -12.35 28.97 27.82
N HIS A 523 -11.45 29.45 28.70
CA HIS A 523 -11.65 30.72 29.38
C HIS A 523 -11.64 31.90 28.41
N PHE A 524 -10.67 31.94 27.50
CA PHE A 524 -10.60 32.96 26.46
C PHE A 524 -11.87 32.98 25.59
N ILE A 525 -12.32 31.82 25.10
CA ILE A 525 -13.54 31.70 24.29
C ILE A 525 -14.75 32.21 25.07
N GLY A 526 -14.90 31.77 26.33
CA GLY A 526 -15.99 32.19 27.20
C GLY A 526 -16.04 33.71 27.42
N GLU A 527 -14.90 34.35 27.67
CA GLU A 527 -14.83 35.81 27.81
C GLU A 527 -15.18 36.53 26.50
N GLN A 528 -14.69 36.05 25.35
CA GLN A 528 -15.02 36.67 24.06
C GLN A 528 -16.52 36.55 23.72
N LEU A 529 -17.16 35.42 24.04
CA LEU A 529 -18.60 35.22 23.87
C LEU A 529 -19.42 36.13 24.80
N ALA A 530 -19.03 36.23 26.07
CA ALA A 530 -19.69 37.12 27.02
C ALA A 530 -19.62 38.60 26.59
N ASN A 531 -18.52 39.01 25.95
CA ASN A 531 -18.34 40.37 25.43
C ASN A 531 -19.01 40.59 24.06
N GLY A 532 -19.65 39.58 23.46
CA GLY A 532 -20.31 39.69 22.16
C GLY A 532 -19.35 39.78 20.98
N ALA A 533 -18.11 39.30 21.11
CA ALA A 533 -17.08 39.43 20.08
C ALA A 533 -17.44 38.76 18.73
N ILE A 534 -18.36 37.78 18.75
CA ILE A 534 -18.81 37.03 17.56
C ILE A 534 -20.22 37.42 17.13
N THR A 535 -21.10 37.70 18.09
CA THR A 535 -22.54 37.89 17.89
C THR A 535 -22.94 39.36 17.84
N ASN A 536 -22.01 40.29 18.12
CA ASN A 536 -22.22 41.73 18.36
C ASN A 536 -23.14 42.06 19.56
N VAL A 537 -23.65 41.03 20.25
CA VAL A 537 -24.51 41.13 21.42
C VAL A 537 -23.88 40.29 22.53
N PRO A 538 -23.57 40.86 23.71
CA PRO A 538 -23.10 40.12 24.87
C PRO A 538 -23.96 38.88 25.13
N SER A 539 -23.34 37.71 25.26
CA SER A 539 -24.05 36.44 25.50
C SER A 539 -23.44 35.69 26.69
N PRO A 540 -23.58 36.23 27.92
CA PRO A 540 -23.03 35.60 29.12
C PRO A 540 -23.63 34.20 29.39
N GLU A 541 -24.84 33.92 28.88
CA GLU A 541 -25.50 32.62 29.00
C GLU A 541 -24.75 31.54 28.21
N ILE A 542 -24.27 31.86 27.00
CA ILE A 542 -23.48 30.92 26.18
C ILE A 542 -22.14 30.62 26.87
N ARG A 543 -21.52 31.63 27.50
CA ARG A 543 -20.33 31.42 28.34
C ARG A 543 -20.62 30.48 29.51
N ALA A 544 -21.71 30.71 30.23
CA ALA A 544 -22.09 29.88 31.37
C ALA A 544 -22.29 28.42 30.93
N LEU A 545 -23.02 28.20 29.83
CA LEU A 545 -23.25 26.88 29.25
C LEU A 545 -21.92 26.21 28.85
N LEU A 546 -21.04 26.92 28.15
CA LEU A 546 -19.72 26.41 27.74
C LEU A 546 -18.89 25.94 28.95
N MET A 547 -18.78 26.80 29.97
CA MET A 547 -17.98 26.53 31.18
C MET A 547 -18.57 25.39 32.01
N GLN A 548 -19.90 25.37 32.16
CA GLN A 548 -20.60 24.35 32.92
C GLN A 548 -20.40 22.98 32.26
N THR A 549 -20.63 22.86 30.95
CA THR A 549 -20.45 21.60 30.22
C THR A 549 -19.00 21.12 30.28
N TYR A 550 -18.02 22.03 30.15
CA TYR A 550 -16.61 21.69 30.28
C TYR A 550 -16.28 21.10 31.66
N GLN A 551 -16.76 21.75 32.74
CA GLN A 551 -16.53 21.28 34.11
C GLN A 551 -17.27 19.99 34.46
N GLU A 552 -18.49 19.82 33.94
CA GLU A 552 -19.27 18.59 34.12
C GLU A 552 -18.57 17.39 33.48
N GLU A 553 -18.09 17.53 32.24
CA GLU A 553 -17.39 16.44 31.57
C GLU A 553 -16.08 16.07 32.29
N LEU A 554 -15.32 17.06 32.78
CA LEU A 554 -14.12 16.79 33.59
C LEU A 554 -14.43 16.03 34.90
N LYS A 555 -15.54 16.37 35.57
CA LYS A 555 -15.98 15.65 36.79
C LYS A 555 -16.41 14.23 36.47
N ASN A 556 -17.11 14.03 35.35
CA ASN A 556 -17.54 12.71 34.91
C ASN A 556 -16.34 11.81 34.63
N SER A 557 -15.32 12.30 33.91
CA SER A 557 -14.08 11.54 33.67
C SER A 557 -13.35 11.16 34.95
N ALA A 558 -13.21 12.10 35.90
CA ALA A 558 -12.58 11.81 37.21
C ALA A 558 -13.37 10.78 38.05
N SER A 559 -14.69 10.73 37.90
CA SER A 559 -15.53 9.74 38.61
C SER A 559 -15.43 8.33 38.04
N ILE A 560 -15.08 8.20 36.76
CA ILE A 560 -14.88 6.94 36.04
C ILE A 560 -13.51 6.35 36.40
N GLU A 561 -12.44 7.16 36.43
CA GLU A 561 -11.10 6.75 36.88
C GLU A 561 -11.11 6.25 38.33
N ASN A 562 -11.90 6.87 39.22
CA ASN A 562 -12.00 6.40 40.61
C ASN A 562 -12.80 5.11 40.78
N ARG A 563 -13.56 4.66 39.77
CA ARG A 563 -14.29 3.37 39.82
C ARG A 563 -13.48 2.21 39.25
N SER A 564 -12.52 2.47 38.35
CA SER A 564 -11.65 1.42 37.78
C SER A 564 -10.54 0.97 38.73
N VAL A 565 -10.22 1.75 39.78
CA VAL A 565 -9.19 1.40 40.79
C VAL A 565 -9.74 0.49 41.90
N PHE A 566 -11.07 0.30 42.00
CA PHE A 566 -11.72 -0.50 43.04
C PHE A 566 -12.37 -1.81 42.56
N ASN A 567 -12.18 -2.15 41.28
CA ASN A 567 -12.47 -3.47 40.71
C ASN A 567 -11.16 -4.08 40.20
#